data_AF-A0A1Y4LMB2-F1
#
_entry.id   AF-A0A1Y4LMB2-F1
#
_cell.length_a   1.000
_cell.length_b   1.000
_cell.length_c   1.000
_cell.angle_alpha   90.00
_cell.angle_beta   90.00
_cell.angle_gamma   90.00
#
_symmetry.space_group_name_H-M   'P 1'
#
loop_
_entity.id
_entity.type
_entity.pdbx_description
1 polymer ?
#
loop_
_entity_poly.entity_id
_entity_poly.type
_entity_poly.pdbx_seq_one_letter_code
_entity_poly.pdbx_strand_id
1 'polypeptide(L)'
;MTVEIKGEVVNPGVYTLKIDATLDDLVKQAGGFTEQAQTDSLSLMKPLEDQDTIFVSKRTETQKISLNSATLEQLDSLPGIGPSIAQRIIDYRNNIPFVELEQIKEVKGIGDKLYEKIKDLITL
;
A
#
# COMPACT_ATOMS: atom_id res chain seq x y z
N MET A 1 -13.23 -13.62 -27.41
CA MET A 1 -13.70 -12.39 -26.77
C MET A 1 -12.60 -11.35 -26.80
N THR A 2 -12.95 -10.08 -26.72
CA THR A 2 -12.01 -8.96 -26.74
C THR A 2 -12.05 -8.27 -25.38
N VAL A 3 -10.89 -8.16 -24.72
CA VAL A 3 -10.78 -7.56 -23.38
C VAL A 3 -9.68 -6.50 -23.41
N GLU A 4 -9.91 -5.37 -22.75
CA GLU A 4 -8.92 -4.31 -22.58
C GLU A 4 -8.25 -4.43 -21.21
N ILE A 5 -6.92 -4.27 -21.15
CA ILE A 5 -6.16 -4.17 -19.90
C ILE A 5 -5.36 -2.86 -19.88
N LYS A 6 -5.46 -2.15 -18.75
CA LYS A 6 -4.86 -0.84 -18.48
C LYS A 6 -4.10 -0.86 -17.15
N GLY A 7 -3.20 0.10 -16.97
CA GLY A 7 -2.49 0.31 -15.70
C GLY A 7 -1.15 -0.45 -15.62
N GLU A 8 -0.85 -1.00 -14.44
CA GLU A 8 0.44 -1.62 -14.09
C GLU A 8 0.64 -3.02 -14.67
N VAL A 9 0.63 -3.11 -16.00
CA VAL A 9 1.03 -4.28 -16.78
C VAL A 9 2.09 -3.89 -17.81
N VAL A 10 2.91 -4.86 -18.24
CA VAL A 10 4.04 -4.56 -19.14
C VAL A 10 3.56 -3.98 -20.48
N ASN A 11 2.52 -4.56 -21.06
CA ASN A 11 1.95 -4.10 -22.33
C ASN A 11 0.43 -3.84 -22.19
N PRO A 12 0.02 -2.64 -21.75
CA PRO A 12 -1.39 -2.26 -21.75
C PRO A 12 -1.97 -2.25 -23.17
N GLY A 13 -3.23 -2.65 -23.32
CA GLY A 13 -3.87 -2.69 -24.62
C GLY A 13 -5.09 -3.61 -24.67
N VAL A 14 -5.54 -3.87 -25.90
CA VAL A 14 -6.70 -4.73 -26.18
C VAL A 14 -6.22 -6.09 -26.68
N TYR A 15 -6.75 -7.16 -26.09
CA TYR A 15 -6.36 -8.54 -26.37
C TYR A 15 -7.56 -9.39 -26.80
N THR A 16 -7.32 -10.32 -27.72
CA THR A 16 -8.31 -11.33 -28.11
C THR A 16 -8.03 -12.64 -27.39
N LEU A 17 -8.98 -13.06 -26.57
CA LEU A 17 -8.90 -14.23 -25.70
C LEU A 17 -9.95 -15.30 -26.07
N LYS A 18 -9.75 -16.51 -25.54
CA LYS A 18 -10.77 -17.56 -25.59
C LYS A 18 -11.95 -17.20 -24.68
N ILE A 19 -13.11 -17.80 -24.93
CA ILE A 19 -14.36 -17.51 -24.21
C ILE A 19 -14.30 -17.91 -22.72
N ASP A 20 -13.38 -18.80 -22.36
CA ASP A 20 -13.14 -19.31 -21.01
C ASP A 20 -11.86 -18.74 -20.36
N ALA A 21 -11.25 -17.72 -20.98
CA ALA A 21 -10.00 -17.14 -20.49
C ALA A 21 -10.18 -16.40 -19.16
N THR A 22 -9.12 -16.45 -18.35
CA THR A 22 -9.05 -15.84 -17.03
C THR A 22 -8.20 -14.57 -17.04
N LEU A 23 -8.25 -13.81 -15.93
CA LEU A 23 -7.36 -12.67 -15.71
C LEU A 23 -5.87 -13.07 -15.80
N ASP A 24 -5.49 -14.25 -15.32
CA ASP A 24 -4.12 -14.77 -15.44
C ASP A 24 -3.68 -14.91 -16.91
N ASP A 25 -4.56 -15.44 -17.77
CA ASP A 25 -4.29 -15.58 -19.21
C ASP A 25 -4.08 -14.22 -19.89
N LEU A 26 -4.93 -13.24 -19.55
CA LEU A 26 -4.83 -11.87 -20.05
C LEU A 26 -3.51 -11.22 -19.61
N VAL A 27 -3.15 -11.34 -18.34
CA VAL A 27 -1.91 -10.76 -17.80
C VAL A 27 -0.67 -11.41 -18.42
N LYS A 28 -0.69 -12.73 -18.64
CA LYS A 28 0.39 -13.45 -19.34
C LYS A 28 0.55 -12.94 -20.78
N GLN A 29 -0.56 -12.75 -21.52
CA GLN A 29 -0.49 -12.15 -22.86
C GLN A 29 0.00 -10.69 -22.84
N ALA A 30 -0.34 -9.94 -21.79
CA ALA A 30 0.14 -8.58 -21.57
C ALA A 30 1.63 -8.50 -21.15
N GLY A 31 2.33 -9.63 -21.03
CA GLY A 31 3.74 -9.68 -20.63
C GLY A 31 3.98 -9.64 -19.13
N GLY A 32 2.93 -9.83 -18.32
CA GLY A 32 2.99 -9.81 -16.87
C GLY A 32 2.65 -8.45 -16.25
N PHE A 33 2.71 -8.42 -14.93
CA PHE A 33 2.58 -7.20 -14.13
C PHE A 33 3.90 -6.41 -14.12
N THR A 34 3.82 -5.09 -13.94
CA THR A 34 5.00 -4.30 -13.57
C THR A 34 5.37 -4.56 -12.10
N GLU A 35 6.58 -4.17 -11.68
CA GLU A 35 7.00 -4.25 -10.27
C GLU A 35 6.11 -3.42 -9.33
N GLN A 36 5.43 -2.41 -9.89
CA GLN A 36 4.57 -1.51 -9.15
C GLN A 36 3.11 -1.98 -9.12
N ALA A 37 2.75 -3.12 -9.71
CA ALA A 37 1.37 -3.58 -9.75
C ALA A 37 0.84 -4.06 -8.39
N GLN A 38 -0.35 -3.60 -8.02
CA GLN A 38 -1.06 -4.11 -6.85
C GLN A 38 -1.76 -5.43 -7.21
N THR A 39 -1.10 -6.55 -6.89
CA THR A 39 -1.58 -7.89 -7.22
C THR A 39 -2.39 -8.54 -6.10
N ASP A 40 -2.21 -8.10 -4.85
CA ASP A 40 -2.80 -8.74 -3.66
C ASP A 40 -4.33 -8.68 -3.65
N SER A 41 -4.92 -7.69 -4.33
CA SER A 41 -6.36 -7.50 -4.44
C SER A 41 -6.97 -8.15 -5.69
N LEU A 42 -6.16 -8.75 -6.57
CA LEU A 42 -6.61 -9.29 -7.85
C LEU A 42 -6.92 -10.78 -7.74
N SER A 43 -8.08 -11.19 -8.26
CA SER A 43 -8.43 -12.60 -8.40
C SER A 43 -8.01 -13.08 -9.79
N LEU A 44 -6.85 -13.73 -9.87
CA LEU A 44 -6.27 -14.20 -11.14
C LEU A 44 -7.11 -15.28 -11.85
N MET A 45 -7.92 -16.03 -11.08
CA MET A 45 -8.81 -17.08 -11.59
C MET A 45 -10.20 -16.54 -11.99
N LYS A 46 -10.43 -15.23 -11.90
CA LYS A 46 -11.71 -14.64 -12.31
C LYS A 46 -11.90 -14.86 -13.82
N PRO A 47 -13.05 -15.44 -14.27
CA PRO A 47 -13.39 -15.48 -15.68
C PRO A 47 -13.61 -14.05 -16.21
N LEU A 48 -13.23 -13.84 -17.46
CA LEU A 48 -13.44 -12.56 -18.15
C LEU A 48 -14.67 -12.62 -19.03
N GLU A 49 -15.28 -11.47 -19.28
CA GLU A 49 -16.40 -11.31 -20.20
C GLU A 49 -15.97 -10.52 -21.46
N ASP A 50 -16.72 -10.67 -22.55
CA ASP A 50 -16.44 -9.91 -23.78
C ASP A 50 -16.63 -8.41 -23.52
N GLN A 51 -15.68 -7.62 -23.99
CA GLN A 51 -15.60 -6.16 -23.81
C GLN A 51 -15.31 -5.71 -22.37
N ASP A 52 -14.83 -6.62 -21.51
CA ASP A 52 -14.31 -6.25 -20.19
C ASP A 52 -13.17 -5.22 -20.31
N THR A 53 -13.10 -4.33 -19.32
CA THR A 53 -11.96 -3.44 -19.11
C THR A 53 -11.36 -3.73 -17.74
N ILE A 54 -10.15 -4.25 -17.73
CA ILE A 54 -9.38 -4.54 -16.53
C ILE A 54 -8.42 -3.40 -16.26
N PHE A 55 -8.50 -2.84 -15.05
CA PHE A 55 -7.55 -1.84 -14.59
C PHE A 55 -6.68 -2.43 -13.48
N VAL A 56 -5.37 -2.51 -13.74
CA VAL A 56 -4.38 -2.93 -12.76
C VAL A 56 -3.83 -1.70 -12.06
N SER A 57 -4.25 -1.49 -10.83
CA SER A 57 -3.79 -0.35 -10.03
C SER A 57 -2.33 -0.50 -9.64
N LYS A 58 -1.68 0.65 -9.46
CA LYS A 58 -0.37 0.73 -8.81
C LYS A 58 -0.48 0.42 -7.32
N ARG A 59 0.50 -0.28 -6.77
CA ARG A 59 0.75 -0.39 -5.34
C ARG A 59 0.86 1.02 -4.82
N THR A 60 -0.16 1.45 -4.10
CA THR A 60 0.05 2.43 -3.06
C THR A 60 0.85 1.72 -1.99
N GLU A 61 2.18 1.76 -2.09
CA GLU A 61 3.00 1.62 -0.89
C GLU A 61 2.43 2.65 0.09
N THR A 62 1.82 2.18 1.17
CA THR A 62 1.43 3.05 2.26
C THR A 62 2.74 3.61 2.76
N GLN A 63 3.07 4.85 2.33
CA GLN A 63 4.38 5.44 2.61
C GLN A 63 4.55 5.46 4.12
N LYS A 64 5.42 4.58 4.62
CA LYS A 64 5.63 4.45 6.06
C LYS A 64 6.16 5.78 6.59
N ILE A 65 5.59 6.20 7.70
CA ILE A 65 5.93 7.48 8.33
C ILE A 65 7.15 7.25 9.22
N SER A 66 8.26 7.90 8.89
CA SER A 66 9.50 7.77 9.66
C SER A 66 9.37 8.46 11.02
N LEU A 67 9.57 7.71 12.10
CA LEU A 67 9.51 8.25 13.45
C LEU A 67 10.58 9.33 13.67
N ASN A 68 11.77 9.18 13.06
CA ASN A 68 12.87 10.12 13.27
C ASN A 68 12.81 11.37 12.36
N SER A 69 12.13 11.31 11.21
CA SER A 69 12.16 12.40 10.21
C SER A 69 10.81 12.98 9.81
N ALA A 70 9.69 12.33 10.15
CA ALA A 70 8.36 12.80 9.74
C ALA A 70 8.01 14.17 10.34
N THR A 71 7.24 14.97 9.59
CA THR A 71 6.67 16.23 10.08
C THR A 71 5.54 15.98 11.07
N LEU A 72 5.10 17.03 11.75
CA LEU A 72 3.93 16.97 12.63
C LEU A 72 2.68 16.54 11.87
N GLU A 73 2.43 17.07 10.65
CA GLU A 73 1.26 16.69 9.86
C GLU A 73 1.32 15.23 9.41
N GLN A 74 2.51 14.73 9.08
CA GLN A 74 2.69 13.33 8.71
C GLN A 74 2.37 12.42 9.90
N LEU A 75 2.88 12.73 11.10
CA LEU A 75 2.57 11.95 12.30
C LEU A 75 1.08 12.04 12.69
N ASP A 76 0.45 13.20 12.55
CA ASP A 76 -0.99 13.43 12.79
C ASP A 76 -1.89 12.65 11.81
N SER A 77 -1.38 12.26 10.65
CA SER A 77 -2.13 11.40 9.71
C SER A 77 -2.25 9.94 10.15
N LEU A 78 -1.48 9.50 11.16
CA LEU A 78 -1.54 8.13 11.65
C LEU A 78 -2.86 7.87 12.40
N PRO A 79 -3.50 6.71 12.20
CA PRO A 79 -4.80 6.42 12.80
C PRO A 79 -4.72 6.38 14.33
N GLY A 80 -5.37 7.35 14.97
CA GLY A 80 -5.38 7.50 16.44
C GLY A 80 -4.24 8.35 17.00
N ILE A 81 -3.40 8.95 16.15
CA ILE A 81 -2.41 9.96 16.53
C ILE A 81 -2.99 11.32 16.14
N GLY A 82 -3.35 12.13 17.13
CA GLY A 82 -3.71 13.53 16.92
C GLY A 82 -2.50 14.47 17.10
N PRO A 83 -2.66 15.79 16.91
CA PRO A 83 -1.55 16.74 16.96
C PRO A 83 -0.82 16.74 18.31
N SER A 84 -1.55 16.50 19.40
CA SER A 84 -0.97 16.39 20.75
C SER A 84 -0.08 15.16 20.94
N ILE A 85 -0.36 14.04 20.27
CA ILE A 85 0.47 12.83 20.34
C ILE A 85 1.62 12.96 19.35
N ALA A 86 1.35 13.46 18.14
CA ALA A 86 2.38 13.77 17.14
C ALA A 86 3.50 14.66 17.72
N GLN A 87 3.14 15.72 18.44
CA GLN A 87 4.12 16.57 19.11
C GLN A 87 4.95 15.81 20.14
N ARG A 88 4.36 14.90 20.93
CA ARG A 88 5.11 14.10 21.91
C ARG A 88 6.10 13.13 21.25
N ILE A 89 5.79 12.62 20.06
CA ILE A 89 6.73 11.79 19.29
C ILE A 89 7.94 12.64 18.87
N ILE A 90 7.70 13.88 18.40
CA ILE A 90 8.76 14.84 18.05
C ILE A 90 9.59 15.20 19.29
N ASP A 91 8.95 15.48 20.42
CA ASP A 91 9.63 15.80 21.66
C ASP A 91 10.49 14.62 22.14
N TYR A 92 9.99 13.39 22.02
CA TYR A 92 10.74 12.17 22.35
C TYR A 92 12.00 12.04 21.49
N ARG A 93 11.86 12.07 20.15
CA ARG A 93 13.00 11.87 19.21
C ARG A 93 14.05 12.97 19.28
N ASN A 94 13.66 14.19 19.68
CA ASN A 94 14.59 15.30 19.87
C ASN A 94 15.51 15.09 21.09
N ASN A 95 15.09 14.28 22.06
CA ASN A 95 15.91 13.90 23.20
C ASN A 95 16.69 12.60 22.94
N ILE A 96 16.00 11.57 22.44
CA ILE A 96 16.56 10.25 22.15
C ILE A 96 15.93 9.74 20.84
N PRO A 97 16.71 9.53 19.77
CA PRO A 97 16.16 9.01 18.52
C PRO A 97 15.63 7.58 18.70
N PHE A 98 14.60 7.24 17.92
CA PHE A 98 14.10 5.87 17.86
C PHE A 98 15.11 4.98 17.16
N VAL A 99 15.49 3.89 17.81
CA VAL A 99 16.33 2.81 17.25
C VAL A 99 15.54 1.54 16.98
N GLU A 100 14.34 1.42 17.56
CA GLU A 100 13.39 0.33 17.34
C GLU A 100 11.96 0.89 17.28
N LEU A 101 11.07 0.24 16.52
CA LEU A 101 9.69 0.73 16.37
C LEU A 101 8.89 0.63 17.68
N GLU A 102 9.12 -0.41 18.48
CA GLU A 102 8.43 -0.62 19.76
C GLU A 102 8.68 0.50 20.78
N GLN A 103 9.79 1.26 20.68
CA GLN A 103 10.10 2.37 21.59
C GLN A 103 9.06 3.49 21.53
N ILE A 104 8.27 3.56 20.45
CA ILE A 104 7.16 4.51 20.36
C ILE A 104 6.13 4.35 21.51
N LYS A 105 6.06 3.16 22.13
CA LYS A 105 5.21 2.89 23.31
C LYS A 105 5.66 3.63 24.58
N GLU A 106 6.89 4.13 24.62
CA GLU A 106 7.37 4.97 25.72
C GLU A 106 6.79 6.39 25.64
N VAL A 107 6.28 6.80 24.47
CA VAL A 107 5.63 8.09 24.28
C VAL A 107 4.27 8.08 24.98
N LYS A 108 4.08 8.99 25.93
CA LYS A 108 2.82 9.11 26.70
C LYS A 108 1.61 9.23 25.76
N GLY A 109 0.69 8.29 25.88
CA GLY A 109 -0.54 8.22 25.08
C GLY A 109 -0.50 7.16 23.96
N ILE A 110 0.64 6.50 23.76
CA ILE A 110 0.82 5.39 22.82
C ILE A 110 1.00 4.12 23.63
N GLY A 111 -0.02 3.27 23.68
CA GLY A 111 0.05 1.95 24.29
C GLY A 111 -0.02 0.84 23.23
N ASP A 112 0.00 -0.42 23.65
CA ASP A 112 0.03 -1.58 22.73
C ASP A 112 -1.10 -1.55 21.70
N LYS A 113 -2.31 -1.18 22.10
CA LYS A 113 -3.47 -1.07 21.19
C LYS A 113 -3.25 -0.05 20.07
N LEU A 114 -2.56 1.05 20.35
CA LEU A 114 -2.30 2.07 19.34
C LEU A 114 -1.12 1.67 18.48
N TYR A 115 -0.08 1.11 19.09
CA TYR A 115 1.07 0.53 18.39
C TYR A 115 0.65 -0.51 17.34
N GLU A 116 -0.20 -1.48 17.72
CA GLU A 116 -0.69 -2.50 16.79
C GLU A 116 -1.44 -1.94 15.58
N LYS A 117 -2.08 -0.76 15.71
CA LYS A 117 -2.77 -0.09 14.60
C LYS A 117 -1.84 0.64 13.65
N ILE A 118 -0.67 1.06 14.11
CA ILE A 118 0.24 1.93 13.36
C ILE A 118 1.56 1.25 12.99
N LYS A 119 1.91 0.09 13.57
CA LYS A 119 3.21 -0.57 13.39
C LYS A 119 3.56 -0.84 11.92
N ASP A 120 2.57 -1.15 11.10
CA ASP A 120 2.75 -1.40 9.66
C ASP A 120 2.77 -0.11 8.83
N LEU A 121 2.49 1.03 9.45
CA LEU A 121 2.44 2.37 8.85
C LEU A 121 3.64 3.24 9.22
N ILE A 122 4.53 2.75 10.07
CA ILE A 122 5.69 3.51 10.58
C ILE A 122 7.01 2.84 10.20
N THR A 123 8.06 3.64 10.13
CA THR A 123 9.45 3.22 9.93
C THR A 123 10.37 4.06 10.84
N LEU A 124 11.64 3.71 10.97
CA LEU A 124 12.63 4.54 11.66
C LEU A 124 13.04 5.74 10.81
#